data_AF-A0A0V0QCN9-F1
#
_entry.id   AF-A0A0V0QCN9-F1
#
_cell.length_a   1.000
_cell.length_b   1.000
_cell.length_c   1.000
_cell.angle_alpha   90.00
_cell.angle_beta   90.00
_cell.angle_gamma   90.00
#
_symmetry.space_group_name_H-M   'P 1'
#
loop_
_entity.id
_entity.type
_entity.pdbx_description
1 polymer ?
#
loop_
_entity_poly.entity_id
_entity_poly.type
_entity_poly.pdbx_seq_one_letter_code
_entity_poly.pdbx_strand_id
1 'polypeptide(L)'
;MQQQQNTNSSPMNCKIDEHFKQQYQFFKFSEMIDEILQCVSCNLEDPHNDKKIIIDQILKLPSSKIQNFPPLKNQKNCKQIQKIMENFTKDKIKQFKEYVNIQINDYYQKINEDITQVLLQSKKDVLQQFENILEFQDVSEFYDIAPVKEMIEKYQKNDIDLEQMFEQQLKMKKNFEDENKFNIAINQERIQNEVQNLIHNLKVGLDEKIEDFKERIVIKTETIKKQKEEIQDVQQEIPEQNRGNQKYIQFFKQNNQYNQKQEIEIKNNSRRIQIDKTTEQHKRVYSEGLEKNRTYHFKMKINFHQAKKQASVIFLLGSNDKDNEWGGQNYILINNIYGDFFAGNRESEIKEGQRFDDFWEDDVSILNVVFNYQEKLFEVFDDQRKGYVKNVINQNIINGDKVVLGIHFLQYQQSKIDLNIVDIQQY
;
A
#
# COMPACT_ATOMS: atom_id res chain seq x y z
N MET A 1 -3.35 61.65 -4.71
CA MET A 1 -4.21 60.62 -4.05
C MET A 1 -3.60 60.31 -2.70
N GLN A 2 -4.21 60.84 -1.64
CA GLN A 2 -3.81 60.63 -0.26
C GLN A 2 -4.05 59.16 0.14
N GLN A 3 -3.02 58.50 0.67
CA GLN A 3 -3.19 57.24 1.38
C GLN A 3 -3.95 57.53 2.68
N GLN A 4 -5.18 57.02 2.77
CA GLN A 4 -5.95 56.98 4.00
C GLN A 4 -5.18 56.12 5.01
N GLN A 5 -4.58 56.77 6.00
CA GLN A 5 -4.16 56.10 7.23
C GLN A 5 -5.43 55.62 7.95
N ASN A 6 -5.58 54.30 8.07
CA ASN A 6 -6.55 53.69 8.97
C ASN A 6 -6.14 53.98 10.42
N THR A 7 -6.49 55.17 10.93
CA THR A 7 -6.43 55.50 12.35
C THR A 7 -7.70 55.00 13.03
N ASN A 8 -7.75 53.70 13.30
CA ASN A 8 -8.72 53.10 14.22
C ASN A 8 -8.13 51.85 14.90
N SER A 9 -6.87 51.95 15.36
CA SER A 9 -6.33 51.01 16.33
C SER A 9 -6.60 51.55 17.73
N SER A 10 -7.56 50.96 18.44
CA SER A 10 -7.68 51.16 19.89
C SER A 10 -6.30 50.93 20.52
N PRO A 11 -5.80 51.85 21.37
CA PRO A 11 -4.43 51.78 21.84
C PRO A 11 -4.19 50.50 22.67
N MET A 12 -3.11 49.77 22.36
CA MET A 12 -2.58 48.62 23.13
C MET A 12 -1.98 49.08 24.48
N ASN A 13 -2.75 49.86 25.23
CA ASN A 13 -2.34 50.50 26.46
C ASN A 13 -3.13 49.96 27.65
N CYS A 14 -2.47 49.91 28.80
CA CYS A 14 -3.05 49.52 30.06
C CYS A 14 -4.25 50.39 30.43
N LYS A 15 -5.32 49.74 30.88
CA LYS A 15 -6.58 50.38 31.31
C LYS A 15 -6.60 50.78 32.78
N ILE A 16 -5.57 50.41 33.55
CA ILE A 16 -5.44 50.80 34.97
C ILE A 16 -4.89 52.22 35.01
N ASP A 17 -5.64 53.15 35.61
CA ASP A 17 -5.32 54.57 35.62
C ASP A 17 -3.97 54.85 36.30
N GLU A 18 -3.67 54.13 37.38
CA GLU A 18 -2.40 54.21 38.12
C GLU A 18 -1.18 53.74 37.31
N HIS A 19 -1.39 53.07 36.17
CA HIS A 19 -0.34 52.61 35.26
C HIS A 19 -0.09 53.60 34.11
N PHE A 20 -0.64 54.81 34.18
CA PHE A 20 -0.33 55.94 33.28
C PHE A 20 -0.42 55.60 31.79
N LYS A 21 -1.36 54.74 31.39
CA LYS A 21 -1.56 54.27 30.00
C LYS A 21 -0.31 53.64 29.37
N GLN A 22 0.55 53.00 30.17
CA GLN A 22 1.69 52.23 29.67
C GLN A 22 1.26 51.20 28.61
N GLN A 23 2.10 50.97 27.60
CA GLN A 23 1.83 49.96 26.57
C GLN A 23 1.92 48.54 27.15
N TYR A 24 1.04 47.64 26.69
CA TYR A 24 1.14 46.22 26.99
C TYR A 24 2.40 45.62 26.36
N GLN A 25 3.18 44.87 27.15
CA GLN A 25 4.43 44.23 26.72
C GLN A 25 4.40 42.71 26.85
N PHE A 26 3.55 42.18 27.75
CA PHE A 26 3.47 40.76 28.03
C PHE A 26 2.05 40.24 27.79
N PHE A 27 1.98 39.01 27.29
CA PHE A 27 0.77 38.19 27.23
C PHE A 27 0.87 37.10 28.31
N LYS A 28 -0.18 36.94 29.12
CA LYS A 28 -0.26 35.92 30.17
C LYS A 28 -1.36 34.92 29.84
N PHE A 29 -1.05 33.63 29.94
CA PHE A 29 -2.07 32.59 29.97
C PHE A 29 -2.78 32.61 31.33
N SER A 30 -3.89 33.35 31.42
CA SER A 30 -4.73 33.49 32.62
C SER A 30 -6.18 33.11 32.33
N GLU A 31 -6.91 32.75 33.39
CA GLU A 31 -8.37 32.55 33.37
C GLU A 31 -9.13 33.88 33.49
N MET A 32 -8.44 34.96 33.90
CA MET A 32 -9.00 36.29 34.11
C MET A 32 -8.70 37.22 32.93
N ILE A 33 -9.74 37.79 32.32
CA ILE A 33 -9.65 38.59 31.08
C ILE A 33 -8.80 39.86 31.23
N ASP A 34 -8.78 40.43 32.42
CA ASP A 34 -8.03 41.64 32.77
C ASP A 34 -6.54 41.38 33.00
N GLU A 35 -6.13 40.12 33.17
CA GLU A 35 -4.74 39.73 33.38
C GLU A 35 -4.00 39.29 32.12
N ILE A 36 -4.71 39.04 31.01
CA ILE A 36 -4.12 38.43 29.81
C ILE A 36 -3.10 39.33 29.11
N LEU A 37 -3.21 40.66 29.29
CA LEU A 37 -2.28 41.65 28.76
C LEU A 37 -1.70 42.46 29.92
N GLN A 38 -0.38 42.51 30.02
CA GLN A 38 0.32 43.18 31.13
C GLN A 38 1.30 44.22 30.60
N CYS A 39 1.22 45.43 31.15
CA CYS A 39 2.29 46.43 31.04
C CYS A 39 3.40 46.11 32.06
N VAL A 40 4.44 46.94 32.11
CA VAL A 40 5.55 46.74 33.05
C VAL A 40 5.07 46.78 34.50
N SER A 41 4.18 47.72 34.86
CA SER A 41 3.62 47.81 36.20
C SER A 41 2.81 46.56 36.60
N CYS A 42 1.84 46.14 35.76
CA CYS A 42 1.10 44.88 35.99
C CYS A 42 2.02 43.66 36.15
N ASN A 43 3.11 43.60 35.38
CA ASN A 43 4.03 42.48 35.44
C ASN A 43 4.82 42.43 36.76
N LEU A 44 5.14 43.58 37.37
CA LEU A 44 5.85 43.66 38.66
C LEU A 44 4.97 43.19 39.82
N GLU A 45 3.66 43.41 39.72
CA GLU A 45 2.67 43.01 40.72
C GLU A 45 2.29 41.53 40.64
N ASP A 46 2.57 40.87 39.51
CA ASP A 46 2.21 39.46 39.29
C ASP A 46 3.40 38.51 39.50
N PRO A 47 3.35 37.58 40.46
CA PRO A 47 4.45 36.66 40.74
C PRO A 47 4.61 35.51 39.74
N HIS A 48 3.69 35.31 38.79
CA HIS A 48 3.62 34.11 37.93
C HIS A 48 4.39 34.28 36.61
N ASN A 49 5.72 34.26 36.66
CA ASN A 49 6.56 34.51 35.48
C ASN A 49 6.56 33.39 34.44
N ASP A 50 6.23 32.15 34.82
CA ASP A 50 6.22 30.96 33.96
C ASP A 50 5.05 30.92 32.97
N LYS A 51 4.01 31.74 33.18
CA LYS A 51 2.84 31.86 32.30
C LYS A 51 2.87 33.07 31.37
N LYS A 52 3.93 33.87 31.45
CA LYS A 52 4.07 35.15 30.74
C LYS A 52 5.01 35.03 29.56
N ILE A 53 4.61 35.66 28.46
CA ILE A 53 5.35 35.70 27.21
C ILE A 53 5.45 37.15 26.74
N ILE A 54 6.61 37.54 26.24
CA ILE A 54 6.79 38.86 25.62
C ILE A 54 6.00 38.91 24.31
N ILE A 55 5.12 39.90 24.15
CA ILE A 55 4.27 40.05 22.96
C ILE A 55 5.12 40.11 21.68
N ASP A 56 6.27 40.78 21.73
CA ASP A 56 7.19 40.87 20.59
C ASP A 56 7.71 39.49 20.13
N GLN A 57 7.93 38.55 21.06
CA GLN A 57 8.31 37.17 20.72
C GLN A 57 7.18 36.43 20.02
N ILE A 58 5.93 36.63 20.45
CA ILE A 58 4.74 36.03 19.81
C ILE A 58 4.62 36.50 18.36
N LEU A 59 4.86 37.78 18.11
CA LEU A 59 4.69 38.38 16.79
C LEU A 59 5.83 38.05 15.82
N LYS A 60 7.04 37.79 16.32
CA LYS A 60 8.25 37.67 15.48
C LYS A 60 8.88 36.27 15.44
N LEU A 61 8.67 35.43 16.45
CA LEU A 61 9.34 34.14 16.57
C LEU A 61 8.38 32.98 16.31
N PRO A 62 8.86 31.87 15.74
CA PRO A 62 8.08 30.64 15.69
C PRO A 62 7.84 30.11 17.10
N SER A 63 6.71 29.44 17.33
CA SER A 63 6.26 29.02 18.65
C SER A 63 7.29 28.22 19.45
N SER A 64 8.15 27.44 18.80
CA SER A 64 9.20 26.66 19.47
C SER A 64 10.34 27.50 20.07
N LYS A 65 10.52 28.75 19.61
CA LYS A 65 11.57 29.66 20.05
C LYS A 65 11.08 30.72 21.04
N ILE A 66 9.78 30.73 21.34
CA ILE A 66 9.18 31.67 22.29
C ILE A 66 9.51 31.20 23.71
N GLN A 67 10.06 32.10 24.52
CA GLN A 67 10.37 31.81 25.91
C GLN A 67 9.08 31.60 26.72
N ASN A 68 9.11 30.66 27.68
CA ASN A 68 7.96 30.28 28.51
C ASN A 68 6.75 29.74 27.72
N PHE A 69 6.98 29.26 26.48
CA PHE A 69 5.96 28.59 25.68
C PHE A 69 6.36 27.16 25.31
N PRO A 70 5.50 26.15 25.51
CA PRO A 70 4.17 26.24 26.12
C PRO A 70 4.24 26.56 27.63
N PRO A 71 3.19 27.17 28.20
CA PRO A 71 3.14 27.64 29.60
C PRO A 71 2.97 26.46 30.58
N LEU A 72 3.98 25.60 30.64
CA LEU A 72 4.02 24.43 31.51
C LEU A 72 4.68 24.77 32.84
N LYS A 73 4.11 24.28 33.94
CA LYS A 73 4.67 24.44 35.31
C LYS A 73 6.14 23.97 35.42
N ASN A 74 6.54 22.99 34.61
CA ASN A 74 7.90 22.45 34.61
C ASN A 74 8.70 22.99 33.41
N GLN A 75 9.70 23.83 33.70
CA GLN A 75 10.55 24.45 32.67
C GLN A 75 11.39 23.43 31.87
N LYS A 76 11.77 22.28 32.46
CA LYS A 76 12.47 21.19 31.76
C LYS A 76 11.57 20.59 30.68
N ASN A 77 10.30 20.38 31.02
CA ASN A 77 9.31 19.85 30.08
C ASN A 77 9.01 20.87 28.97
N CYS A 78 8.96 22.16 29.29
CA CYS A 78 8.82 23.24 28.30
C CYS A 78 9.95 23.18 27.25
N LYS A 79 11.22 23.15 27.69
CA LYS A 79 12.38 23.02 26.78
C LYS A 79 12.34 21.73 25.94
N GLN A 80 11.89 20.62 26.53
CA GLN A 80 11.77 19.36 25.81
C GLN A 80 10.69 19.43 24.72
N ILE A 81 9.52 20.00 25.02
CA ILE A 81 8.44 20.19 24.04
C ILE A 81 8.87 21.15 22.93
N GLN A 82 9.56 22.25 23.25
CA GLN A 82 10.12 23.16 22.25
C GLN A 82 11.02 22.41 21.25
N LYS A 83 11.94 21.57 21.75
CA LYS A 83 12.81 20.74 20.90
C LYS A 83 12.01 19.74 20.05
N ILE A 84 10.92 19.17 20.59
CA ILE A 84 10.02 18.30 19.83
C ILE A 84 9.32 19.11 18.73
N MET A 85 8.75 20.27 19.04
CA MET A 85 8.09 21.13 18.05
C MET A 85 9.03 21.51 16.89
N GLU A 86 10.30 21.79 17.17
CA GLU A 86 11.30 22.05 16.13
C GLU A 86 11.61 20.85 15.25
N ASN A 87 11.49 19.63 15.77
CA ASN A 87 11.85 18.39 15.09
C ASN A 87 10.69 17.70 14.38
N PHE A 88 9.45 18.01 14.77
CA PHE A 88 8.23 17.43 14.20
C PHE A 88 7.44 18.45 13.39
N THR A 89 8.14 19.30 12.64
CA THR A 89 7.52 20.16 11.62
C THR A 89 7.09 19.33 10.41
N LYS A 90 6.15 19.86 9.61
CA LYS A 90 5.66 19.18 8.39
C LYS A 90 6.82 18.78 7.46
N ASP A 91 7.78 19.68 7.26
CA ASP A 91 8.93 19.43 6.38
C ASP A 91 9.86 18.37 6.93
N LYS A 92 10.17 18.40 8.24
CA LYS A 92 11.02 17.37 8.86
C LYS A 92 10.35 16.00 8.88
N ILE A 93 9.02 15.96 9.06
CA ILE A 93 8.25 14.71 8.94
C ILE A 93 8.31 14.19 7.51
N LYS A 94 8.19 15.06 6.51
CA LYS A 94 8.32 14.70 5.09
C LYS A 94 9.73 14.15 4.79
N GLN A 95 10.77 14.86 5.22
CA GLN A 95 12.16 14.42 5.09
C GLN A 95 12.43 13.08 5.77
N PHE A 96 11.85 12.85 6.96
CA PHE A 96 12.00 11.57 7.64
C PHE A 96 11.32 10.42 6.88
N LYS A 97 10.13 10.65 6.30
CA LYS A 97 9.46 9.66 5.45
C LYS A 97 10.28 9.34 4.19
N GLU A 98 10.82 10.37 3.55
CA GLU A 98 11.71 10.22 2.39
C GLU A 98 12.97 9.44 2.77
N TYR A 99 13.59 9.77 3.90
CA TYR A 99 14.74 9.04 4.44
C TYR A 99 14.43 7.55 4.62
N VAL A 100 13.30 7.20 5.25
CA VAL A 100 12.91 5.79 5.44
C VAL A 100 12.71 5.08 4.09
N ASN A 101 12.06 5.73 3.12
CA ASN A 101 11.86 5.15 1.79
C ASN A 101 13.20 4.92 1.07
N ILE A 102 14.12 5.87 1.13
CA ILE A 102 15.46 5.74 0.56
C ILE A 102 16.19 4.57 1.21
N GLN A 103 16.21 4.48 2.54
CA GLN A 103 16.86 3.38 3.25
C GLN A 103 16.32 2.00 2.86
N ILE A 104 14.99 1.88 2.71
CA ILE A 104 14.36 0.64 2.26
C ILE A 104 14.83 0.30 0.84
N ASN A 105 14.70 1.25 -0.10
CA ASN A 105 15.03 1.02 -1.50
C ASN A 105 16.52 0.71 -1.70
N ASP A 106 17.41 1.49 -1.09
CA ASP A 106 18.85 1.29 -1.16
C ASP A 106 19.24 -0.10 -0.66
N TYR A 107 18.62 -0.57 0.43
CA TYR A 107 18.91 -1.88 0.98
C TYR A 107 18.40 -3.01 0.08
N TYR A 108 17.20 -2.89 -0.48
CA TYR A 108 16.68 -3.86 -1.46
C TYR A 108 17.56 -3.90 -2.72
N GLN A 109 18.03 -2.75 -3.20
CA GLN A 109 18.94 -2.69 -4.34
C GLN A 109 20.26 -3.41 -4.03
N LYS A 110 20.86 -3.13 -2.87
CA LYS A 110 22.08 -3.81 -2.44
C LYS A 110 21.91 -5.32 -2.38
N ILE A 111 20.82 -5.80 -1.77
CA ILE A 111 20.53 -7.24 -1.66
C ILE A 111 20.37 -7.87 -3.06
N ASN A 112 19.72 -7.18 -3.99
CA ASN A 112 19.58 -7.66 -5.36
C ASN A 112 20.95 -7.80 -6.07
N GLU A 113 21.84 -6.84 -5.88
CA GLU A 113 23.21 -6.88 -6.40
C GLU A 113 24.00 -8.06 -5.79
N ASP A 114 23.96 -8.21 -4.46
CA ASP A 114 24.64 -9.28 -3.72
C ASP A 114 24.13 -10.67 -4.16
N ILE A 115 22.81 -10.88 -4.24
CA ILE A 115 22.20 -12.14 -4.69
C ILE A 115 22.63 -12.47 -6.12
N THR A 116 22.59 -11.48 -7.02
CA THR A 116 22.99 -11.67 -8.42
C THR A 116 24.44 -12.14 -8.52
N GLN A 117 25.35 -11.53 -7.76
CA GLN A 117 26.76 -11.93 -7.72
C GLN A 117 26.94 -13.35 -7.20
N VAL A 118 26.26 -13.70 -6.10
CA VAL A 118 26.31 -15.05 -5.52
C VAL A 118 25.77 -16.09 -6.50
N LEU A 119 24.67 -15.81 -7.21
CA LEU A 119 24.10 -16.73 -8.21
C LEU A 119 25.04 -16.93 -9.41
N LEU A 120 25.68 -15.87 -9.89
CA LEU A 120 26.65 -15.97 -10.98
C LEU A 120 27.86 -16.81 -10.57
N GLN A 121 28.38 -16.59 -9.36
CA GLN A 121 29.50 -17.38 -8.84
C GLN A 121 29.11 -18.84 -8.64
N SER A 122 27.96 -19.10 -8.01
CA SER A 122 27.43 -20.46 -7.81
C SER A 122 27.26 -21.21 -9.14
N LYS A 123 26.69 -20.56 -10.16
CA LYS A 123 26.57 -21.14 -11.51
C LYS A 123 27.93 -21.53 -12.07
N LYS A 124 28.94 -20.65 -11.93
CA LYS A 124 30.29 -20.91 -12.42
C LYS A 124 30.91 -22.12 -11.70
N ASP A 125 30.77 -22.19 -10.38
CA ASP A 125 31.31 -23.28 -9.57
C ASP A 125 30.65 -24.63 -9.93
N VAL A 126 29.33 -24.64 -10.14
CA VAL A 126 28.60 -25.83 -10.57
C VAL A 126 29.03 -26.28 -11.96
N LEU A 127 29.15 -25.37 -12.93
CA LEU A 127 29.63 -25.72 -14.27
C LEU A 127 31.03 -26.33 -14.23
N GLN A 128 31.94 -25.75 -13.44
CA GLN A 128 33.28 -26.28 -13.26
C GLN A 128 33.28 -27.68 -12.61
N GLN A 129 32.36 -27.95 -11.67
CA GLN A 129 32.19 -29.31 -11.13
C GLN A 129 31.74 -30.30 -12.20
N PHE A 130 30.78 -29.93 -13.05
CA PHE A 130 30.32 -30.79 -14.14
C PHE A 130 31.39 -31.02 -15.20
N GLU A 131 32.22 -30.03 -15.53
CA GLU A 131 33.35 -30.23 -16.46
C GLU A 131 34.27 -31.37 -16.02
N ASN A 132 34.55 -31.48 -14.71
CA ASN A 132 35.37 -32.57 -14.17
C ASN A 132 34.66 -33.93 -14.16
N ILE A 133 33.32 -33.96 -14.15
CA ILE A 133 32.53 -35.19 -14.09
C ILE A 133 32.28 -35.75 -15.50
N LEU A 134 32.19 -34.88 -16.51
CA LEU A 134 31.82 -35.24 -17.89
C LEU A 134 32.99 -35.74 -18.74
N GLU A 135 34.07 -36.23 -18.12
CA GLU A 135 35.16 -36.89 -18.84
C GLU A 135 34.72 -38.29 -19.31
N PHE A 136 34.17 -38.38 -20.52
CA PHE A 136 33.80 -39.63 -21.16
C PHE A 136 34.82 -40.04 -22.23
N GLN A 137 35.12 -41.34 -22.29
CA GLN A 137 35.88 -41.93 -23.39
C GLN A 137 34.90 -42.39 -24.49
N ASP A 138 35.23 -42.20 -25.77
CA ASP A 138 34.41 -42.73 -26.85
C ASP A 138 34.46 -44.27 -26.88
N VAL A 139 33.37 -44.91 -26.42
CA VAL A 139 33.25 -46.38 -26.39
C VAL A 139 32.73 -46.95 -27.70
N SER A 140 32.33 -46.12 -28.67
CA SER A 140 31.88 -46.62 -29.98
C SER A 140 33.01 -47.31 -30.74
N GLU A 141 34.25 -46.88 -30.50
CA GLU A 141 35.47 -47.50 -31.06
C GLU A 141 35.75 -48.91 -30.51
N PHE A 142 35.19 -49.27 -29.35
CA PHE A 142 35.45 -50.58 -28.73
C PHE A 142 34.90 -51.74 -29.54
N TYR A 143 33.80 -51.49 -30.26
CA TYR A 143 33.04 -52.47 -31.04
C TYR A 143 32.91 -52.05 -32.50
N ASP A 144 33.93 -51.39 -33.05
CA ASP A 144 33.95 -51.03 -34.46
C ASP A 144 33.98 -52.28 -35.36
N ILE A 145 32.98 -52.38 -36.23
CA ILE A 145 32.80 -53.49 -37.17
C ILE A 145 33.44 -53.21 -38.53
N ALA A 146 33.95 -52.01 -38.78
CA ALA A 146 34.60 -51.66 -40.05
C ALA A 146 35.73 -52.62 -40.43
N PRO A 147 36.62 -53.07 -39.51
CA PRO A 147 37.65 -54.04 -39.84
C PRO A 147 37.09 -55.40 -40.32
N VAL A 148 35.94 -55.82 -39.81
CA VAL A 148 35.28 -57.06 -40.25
C VAL A 148 34.75 -56.91 -41.68
N LYS A 149 34.18 -55.74 -42.02
CA LYS A 149 33.73 -55.45 -43.39
C LYS A 149 34.90 -55.50 -44.37
N GLU A 150 36.02 -54.85 -44.03
CA GLU A 150 37.23 -54.84 -44.86
C GLU A 150 37.80 -56.25 -45.05
N MET A 151 37.80 -57.07 -43.99
CA MET A 151 38.24 -58.46 -44.04
C MET A 151 37.36 -59.31 -44.98
N ILE A 152 36.03 -59.13 -44.93
CA ILE A 152 35.08 -59.80 -45.84
C ILE A 152 35.33 -59.37 -47.30
N GLU A 153 35.55 -58.08 -47.54
CA GLU A 153 35.83 -57.55 -48.88
C GLU A 153 37.14 -58.10 -49.46
N LYS A 154 38.20 -58.18 -48.65
CA LYS A 154 39.49 -58.77 -49.06
C LYS A 154 39.34 -60.24 -49.43
N TYR A 155 38.57 -61.00 -48.64
CA TYR A 155 38.29 -62.40 -48.94
C TYR A 155 37.50 -62.55 -50.25
N GLN A 156 36.47 -61.72 -50.47
CA GLN A 156 35.68 -61.72 -51.72
C GLN A 156 36.53 -61.44 -52.98
N LYS A 157 37.58 -60.62 -52.84
CA LYS A 157 38.52 -60.30 -53.92
C LYS A 157 39.61 -61.36 -54.13
N ASN A 158 39.64 -62.41 -53.30
CA ASN A 158 40.72 -63.39 -53.19
C ASN A 158 42.09 -62.78 -52.79
N ASP A 159 42.09 -61.64 -52.10
CA ASP A 159 43.32 -61.00 -51.58
C ASP A 159 43.87 -61.72 -50.34
N ILE A 160 43.00 -62.43 -49.61
CA ILE A 160 43.32 -63.29 -48.47
C ILE A 160 42.59 -64.62 -48.60
N ASP A 161 43.16 -65.69 -48.03
CA ASP A 161 42.50 -67.00 -47.95
C ASP A 161 41.65 -67.13 -46.66
N LEU A 162 40.93 -68.25 -46.55
CA LEU A 162 40.04 -68.52 -45.42
C LEU A 162 40.79 -68.67 -44.09
N GLU A 163 42.01 -69.21 -44.12
CA GLU A 163 42.84 -69.40 -42.93
C GLU A 163 43.31 -68.04 -42.38
N GLN A 164 43.77 -67.15 -43.26
CA GLN A 164 44.11 -65.76 -42.93
C GLN A 164 42.91 -64.99 -42.40
N MET A 165 41.73 -65.16 -43.02
CA MET A 165 40.48 -64.57 -42.55
C MET A 165 40.11 -65.08 -41.15
N PHE A 166 40.24 -66.39 -40.91
CA PHE A 166 39.95 -67.00 -39.62
C PHE A 166 40.90 -66.50 -38.52
N GLU A 167 42.19 -66.39 -38.80
CA GLU A 167 43.17 -65.84 -37.84
C GLU A 167 42.88 -64.38 -37.46
N GLN A 168 42.55 -63.54 -38.45
CA GLN A 168 42.19 -62.14 -38.21
C GLN A 168 40.88 -62.02 -37.42
N GLN A 169 39.87 -62.82 -37.76
CA GLN A 169 38.61 -62.91 -37.03
C GLN A 169 38.83 -63.34 -35.57
N LEU A 170 39.72 -64.31 -35.31
CA LEU A 170 39.99 -64.79 -33.96
C LEU A 170 40.59 -63.69 -33.07
N LYS A 171 41.46 -62.84 -33.63
CA LYS A 171 42.02 -61.67 -32.94
C LYS A 171 40.94 -60.64 -32.61
N MET A 172 40.06 -60.34 -33.58
CA MET A 172 38.93 -59.42 -33.37
C MET A 172 37.95 -59.95 -32.32
N LYS A 173 37.62 -61.25 -32.38
CA LYS A 173 36.74 -61.90 -31.40
C LYS A 173 37.25 -61.72 -29.97
N LYS A 174 38.53 -62.03 -29.71
CA LYS A 174 39.14 -61.83 -28.38
C LYS A 174 39.10 -60.37 -27.92
N ASN A 175 39.25 -59.44 -28.85
CA ASN A 175 39.20 -58.00 -28.57
C ASN A 175 37.78 -57.46 -28.30
N PHE A 176 36.74 -58.09 -28.87
CA PHE A 176 35.34 -57.77 -28.60
C PHE A 176 34.81 -58.45 -27.34
N GLU A 177 35.32 -59.65 -27.01
CA GLU A 177 35.00 -60.38 -25.78
C GLU A 177 35.79 -59.87 -24.55
N ASP A 178 36.56 -58.77 -24.69
CA ASP A 178 37.28 -58.16 -23.57
C ASP A 178 36.30 -57.55 -22.55
N GLU A 179 36.19 -58.21 -21.40
CA GLU A 179 35.32 -57.83 -20.29
C GLU A 179 35.64 -56.44 -19.74
N ASN A 180 36.89 -55.97 -19.86
CA ASN A 180 37.25 -54.62 -19.44
C ASN A 180 36.54 -53.55 -20.28
N LYS A 181 36.43 -53.75 -21.60
CA LYS A 181 35.73 -52.81 -22.49
C LYS A 181 34.24 -52.76 -22.20
N PHE A 182 33.64 -53.92 -21.95
CA PHE A 182 32.25 -54.01 -21.52
C PHE A 182 32.03 -53.25 -20.22
N ASN A 183 32.89 -53.48 -19.21
CA ASN A 183 32.80 -52.80 -17.93
C ASN A 183 32.97 -51.28 -18.04
N ILE A 184 33.88 -50.80 -18.90
CA ILE A 184 34.04 -49.37 -19.18
C ILE A 184 32.76 -48.80 -19.80
N ALA A 185 32.21 -49.44 -20.83
CA ALA A 185 30.99 -48.97 -21.50
C ALA A 185 29.77 -48.90 -20.56
N ILE A 186 29.53 -49.96 -19.79
CA ILE A 186 28.43 -49.99 -18.81
C ILE A 186 28.63 -48.95 -17.69
N ASN A 187 29.86 -48.77 -17.21
CA ASN A 187 30.12 -47.76 -16.18
C ASN A 187 29.93 -46.34 -16.71
N GLN A 188 30.26 -46.06 -17.96
CA GLN A 188 29.97 -44.76 -18.57
C GLN A 188 28.47 -44.49 -18.67
N GLU A 189 27.67 -45.48 -19.10
CA GLU A 189 26.21 -45.35 -19.11
C GLU A 189 25.66 -45.05 -17.70
N ARG A 190 26.19 -45.74 -16.67
CA ARG A 190 25.83 -45.47 -15.27
C ARG A 190 26.19 -44.05 -14.84
N ILE A 191 27.40 -43.58 -15.17
CA ILE A 191 27.83 -42.21 -14.88
C ILE A 191 26.91 -41.21 -15.57
N GLN A 192 26.57 -41.43 -16.84
CA GLN A 192 25.66 -40.55 -17.59
C GLN A 192 24.28 -40.46 -16.94
N ASN A 193 23.72 -41.59 -16.50
CA ASN A 193 22.45 -41.62 -15.78
C ASN A 193 22.55 -40.87 -14.43
N GLU A 194 23.66 -41.01 -13.71
CA GLU A 194 23.86 -40.31 -12.44
C GLU A 194 24.03 -38.79 -12.65
N VAL A 195 24.70 -38.37 -13.71
CA VAL A 195 24.77 -36.96 -14.13
C VAL A 195 23.37 -36.39 -14.36
N GLN A 196 22.46 -37.13 -14.99
CA GLN A 196 21.08 -36.69 -15.17
C GLN A 196 20.36 -36.51 -13.83
N ASN A 197 20.56 -37.43 -12.89
CA ASN A 197 20.02 -37.32 -11.53
C ASN A 197 20.57 -36.09 -10.80
N LEU A 198 21.88 -35.84 -10.89
CA LEU A 198 22.52 -34.66 -10.29
C LEU A 198 21.96 -33.34 -10.84
N ILE A 199 21.71 -33.27 -12.15
CA ILE A 199 21.07 -32.10 -12.77
C ILE A 199 19.64 -31.92 -12.25
N HIS A 200 18.88 -33.01 -12.08
CA HIS A 200 17.55 -32.95 -11.51
C HIS A 200 17.56 -32.44 -10.07
N ASN A 201 18.44 -32.99 -9.23
CA ASN A 201 18.60 -32.58 -7.83
C ASN A 201 19.04 -31.12 -7.70
N LEU A 202 19.93 -30.65 -8.59
CA LEU A 202 20.34 -29.26 -8.65
C LEU A 202 19.13 -28.34 -8.90
N LYS A 203 18.24 -28.70 -9.84
CA LYS A 203 17.04 -27.90 -10.13
C LYS A 203 16.11 -27.82 -8.91
N VAL A 204 15.84 -28.95 -8.28
CA VAL A 204 15.01 -29.01 -7.06
C VAL A 204 15.61 -28.14 -5.96
N GLY A 205 16.92 -28.25 -5.71
CA GLY A 205 17.59 -27.43 -4.70
C GLY A 205 17.59 -25.93 -5.00
N LEU A 206 17.63 -25.53 -6.28
CA LEU A 206 17.48 -24.12 -6.68
C LEU A 206 16.04 -23.62 -6.47
N ASP A 207 15.04 -24.44 -6.80
CA ASP A 207 13.63 -24.09 -6.60
C ASP A 207 13.29 -23.92 -5.11
N GLU A 208 13.78 -24.80 -4.24
CA GLU A 208 13.62 -24.67 -2.78
C GLU A 208 14.21 -23.36 -2.25
N LYS A 209 15.40 -22.97 -2.73
CA LYS A 209 16.04 -21.71 -2.34
C LYS A 209 15.25 -20.49 -2.79
N ILE A 210 14.54 -20.57 -3.92
CA ILE A 210 13.67 -19.48 -4.38
C ILE A 210 12.46 -19.32 -3.46
N GLU A 211 11.90 -20.42 -2.93
CA GLU A 211 10.78 -20.34 -1.98
C GLU A 211 11.18 -19.63 -0.68
N ASP A 212 12.39 -19.88 -0.16
CA ASP A 212 12.95 -19.14 0.99
C ASP A 212 12.96 -17.62 0.74
N PHE A 213 13.25 -17.19 -0.50
CA PHE A 213 13.23 -15.76 -0.88
C PHE A 213 11.83 -15.18 -1.08
N LYS A 214 10.84 -16.02 -1.37
CA LYS A 214 9.43 -15.59 -1.54
C LYS A 214 8.74 -15.35 -0.20
N GLU A 215 9.29 -15.86 0.90
CA GLU A 215 8.76 -15.57 2.22
C GLU A 215 8.72 -14.06 2.47
N ARG A 216 7.56 -13.57 2.92
CA ARG A 216 7.37 -12.13 3.11
C ARG A 216 8.14 -11.63 4.33
N ILE A 217 8.90 -10.57 4.13
CA ILE A 217 9.51 -9.82 5.22
C ILE A 217 8.39 -9.07 5.97
N VAL A 218 8.13 -9.47 7.22
CA VAL A 218 7.15 -8.83 8.10
C VAL A 218 7.87 -7.93 9.10
N ILE A 219 7.56 -6.63 9.07
CA ILE A 219 8.08 -5.66 10.03
C ILE A 219 7.23 -5.71 11.30
N LYS A 220 7.87 -6.00 12.45
CA LYS A 220 7.27 -5.93 13.77
C LYS A 220 6.91 -4.48 14.11
N THR A 221 5.63 -4.19 14.27
CA THR A 221 5.10 -2.82 14.43
C THR A 221 4.30 -2.62 15.72
N GLU A 222 4.32 -3.60 16.63
CA GLU A 222 3.46 -3.65 17.82
C GLU A 222 3.68 -2.45 18.74
N THR A 223 4.93 -2.08 19.00
CA THR A 223 5.28 -0.92 19.83
C THR A 223 4.79 0.39 19.22
N ILE A 224 4.89 0.53 17.88
CA ILE A 224 4.43 1.73 17.18
C ILE A 224 2.91 1.82 17.20
N LYS A 225 2.21 0.69 17.02
CA LYS A 225 0.75 0.63 17.10
C LYS A 225 0.26 1.05 18.48
N LYS A 226 0.84 0.49 19.54
CA LYS A 226 0.53 0.84 20.92
C LYS A 226 0.72 2.34 21.20
N GLN A 227 1.85 2.92 20.75
CA GLN A 227 2.10 4.36 20.92
C GLN A 227 1.11 5.22 20.11
N LYS A 228 0.68 4.78 18.93
CA LYS A 228 -0.34 5.48 18.15
C LYS A 228 -1.72 5.43 18.81
N GLU A 229 -2.08 4.31 19.41
CA GLU A 229 -3.32 4.16 20.19
C GLU A 229 -3.32 5.12 21.38
N GLU A 230 -2.23 5.14 22.17
CA GLU A 230 -2.06 6.08 23.29
C GLU A 230 -2.20 7.55 22.85
N ILE A 231 -1.69 7.90 21.65
CA ILE A 231 -1.85 9.26 21.09
C ILE A 231 -3.28 9.51 20.62
N GLN A 232 -3.94 8.51 20.01
CA GLN A 232 -5.30 8.62 19.50
C GLN A 232 -6.32 8.79 20.62
N ASP A 233 -6.15 8.10 21.75
CA ASP A 233 -7.03 8.19 22.91
C ASP A 233 -7.00 9.60 23.52
N VAL A 234 -5.81 10.18 23.71
CA VAL A 234 -5.65 11.57 24.20
C VAL A 234 -6.18 12.59 23.20
N GLN A 235 -6.11 12.27 21.90
CA GLN A 235 -6.60 13.11 20.83
C GLN A 235 -8.14 13.19 20.72
N GLN A 236 -8.87 12.29 21.39
CA GLN A 236 -10.33 12.31 21.49
C GLN A 236 -10.83 13.26 22.60
N GLU A 237 -9.97 13.64 23.56
CA GLU A 237 -10.33 14.53 24.68
C GLU A 237 -10.04 16.03 24.44
N ILE A 238 -9.37 16.39 23.34
CA ILE A 238 -9.06 17.80 23.02
C ILE A 238 -10.27 18.45 22.30
N PRO A 239 -10.87 19.54 22.83
CA PRO A 239 -11.95 20.26 22.15
C PRO A 239 -11.53 20.76 20.77
N GLU A 240 -12.44 20.60 19.80
CA GLU A 240 -12.31 20.64 18.33
C GLU A 240 -11.67 21.88 17.66
N GLN A 241 -11.10 22.86 18.36
CA GLN A 241 -10.79 24.15 17.74
C GLN A 241 -9.52 24.23 16.87
N ASN A 242 -8.60 23.25 16.91
CA ASN A 242 -7.28 23.40 16.26
C ASN A 242 -6.84 22.29 15.29
N ARG A 243 -7.73 21.38 14.88
CA ARG A 243 -7.42 20.49 13.74
C ARG A 243 -7.76 21.20 12.44
N GLY A 244 -6.74 21.57 11.67
CA GLY A 244 -6.93 22.06 10.32
C GLY A 244 -7.72 21.06 9.47
N ASN A 245 -8.98 21.39 9.19
CA ASN A 245 -9.83 20.93 8.10
C ASN A 245 -9.69 19.46 7.63
N GLN A 246 -9.64 18.47 8.53
CA GLN A 246 -10.30 17.19 8.21
C GLN A 246 -11.79 17.43 8.44
N LYS A 247 -12.50 17.91 7.41
CA LYS A 247 -13.96 17.93 7.45
C LYS A 247 -14.42 16.49 7.69
N TYR A 248 -15.13 16.26 8.79
CA TYR A 248 -15.82 15.00 9.02
C TYR A 248 -16.92 14.86 7.98
N ILE A 249 -16.64 14.17 6.87
CA ILE A 249 -17.67 13.86 5.88
C ILE A 249 -18.66 12.89 6.52
N GLN A 250 -19.87 13.38 6.77
CA GLN A 250 -20.95 12.58 7.33
C GLN A 250 -21.61 11.73 6.25
N PHE A 251 -22.20 10.60 6.66
CA PHE A 251 -23.02 9.75 5.79
C PHE A 251 -24.44 9.68 6.33
N PHE A 252 -25.39 9.63 5.39
CA PHE A 252 -26.82 9.60 5.66
C PHE A 252 -27.44 8.42 4.94
N LYS A 253 -28.57 7.94 5.48
CA LYS A 253 -29.41 6.93 4.82
C LYS A 253 -30.23 7.62 3.74
N GLN A 254 -30.43 6.97 2.59
CA GLN A 254 -31.38 7.47 1.60
C GLN A 254 -32.80 7.46 2.15
N ASN A 255 -33.54 8.55 1.98
CA ASN A 255 -34.93 8.66 2.41
C ASN A 255 -35.88 8.16 1.31
N ASN A 256 -35.85 6.85 1.04
CA ASN A 256 -36.70 6.19 0.04
C ASN A 256 -37.55 5.09 0.71
N GLN A 257 -38.77 4.87 0.21
CA GLN A 257 -39.74 3.89 0.73
C GLN A 257 -39.19 2.44 0.76
N TYR A 258 -38.25 2.11 -0.12
CA TYR A 258 -37.63 0.77 -0.19
C TYR A 258 -36.42 0.59 0.73
N ASN A 259 -35.97 1.66 1.41
CA ASN A 259 -34.82 1.65 2.30
C ASN A 259 -35.31 1.70 3.76
N GLN A 260 -35.78 0.56 4.30
CA GLN A 260 -36.32 0.52 5.66
C GLN A 260 -35.27 1.03 6.65
N LYS A 261 -35.59 2.13 7.35
CA LYS A 261 -34.63 2.87 8.21
C LYS A 261 -34.00 2.02 9.30
N GLN A 262 -34.63 0.90 9.68
CA GLN A 262 -34.19 -0.02 10.72
C GLN A 262 -33.04 -0.94 10.25
N GLU A 263 -32.78 -1.06 8.95
CA GLU A 263 -31.85 -2.07 8.42
C GLU A 263 -30.44 -1.52 8.12
N ILE A 264 -30.24 -0.21 8.28
CA ILE A 264 -28.93 0.44 8.18
C ILE A 264 -28.65 1.13 9.50
N GLU A 265 -27.46 1.00 10.06
CA GLU A 265 -27.02 1.70 11.26
C GLU A 265 -25.71 2.44 10.98
N ILE A 266 -25.70 3.76 11.20
CA ILE A 266 -24.51 4.60 10.98
C ILE A 266 -23.98 5.00 12.35
N LYS A 267 -22.80 4.50 12.70
CA LYS A 267 -22.13 4.66 14.00
C LYS A 267 -20.82 5.42 13.86
N ASN A 268 -20.24 5.78 15.00
CA ASN A 268 -18.89 6.34 15.12
C ASN A 268 -18.69 7.55 14.19
N ASN A 269 -19.58 8.54 14.27
CA ASN A 269 -19.52 9.75 13.46
C ASN A 269 -19.41 9.45 11.95
N SER A 270 -20.25 8.54 11.47
CA SER A 270 -20.27 8.08 10.07
C SER A 270 -19.07 7.24 9.62
N ARG A 271 -18.25 6.73 10.54
CA ARG A 271 -17.11 5.86 10.20
C ARG A 271 -17.46 4.39 10.09
N ARG A 272 -18.60 3.96 10.65
CA ARG A 272 -19.07 2.57 10.58
C ARG A 272 -20.52 2.54 10.11
N ILE A 273 -20.77 1.85 9.00
CA ILE A 273 -22.09 1.67 8.40
C ILE A 273 -22.38 0.17 8.44
N GLN A 274 -23.36 -0.22 9.24
CA GLN A 274 -23.77 -1.62 9.40
C GLN A 274 -25.08 -1.83 8.67
N ILE A 275 -25.16 -2.90 7.89
CA ILE A 275 -26.35 -3.28 7.14
C ILE A 275 -26.80 -4.64 7.65
N ASP A 276 -28.06 -4.73 8.06
CA ASP A 276 -28.63 -5.94 8.63
C ASP A 276 -28.90 -7.03 7.58
N LYS A 277 -29.19 -8.24 8.04
CA LYS A 277 -29.38 -9.44 7.22
C LYS A 277 -30.79 -9.52 6.60
N THR A 278 -31.03 -8.79 5.53
CA THR A 278 -32.24 -8.93 4.70
C THR A 278 -31.89 -9.21 3.24
N THR A 279 -32.82 -9.82 2.49
CA THR A 279 -32.63 -10.18 1.08
C THR A 279 -33.49 -9.33 0.16
N GLU A 280 -32.97 -9.07 -1.05
CA GLU A 280 -33.62 -8.39 -2.17
C GLU A 280 -34.02 -6.93 -1.92
N GLN A 281 -33.38 -6.27 -0.95
CA GLN A 281 -33.63 -4.86 -0.68
C GLN A 281 -32.43 -3.98 -1.04
N HIS A 282 -32.72 -2.82 -1.62
CA HIS A 282 -31.76 -1.77 -1.90
C HIS A 282 -31.33 -1.07 -0.61
N LYS A 283 -30.04 -1.15 -0.26
CA LYS A 283 -29.45 -0.50 0.91
C LYS A 283 -28.55 0.62 0.46
N ARG A 284 -29.04 1.85 0.61
CA ARG A 284 -28.40 3.04 0.03
C ARG A 284 -28.05 4.05 1.11
N VAL A 285 -26.79 4.46 1.11
CA VAL A 285 -26.23 5.51 1.96
C VAL A 285 -25.47 6.49 1.10
N TYR A 286 -25.41 7.75 1.52
CA TYR A 286 -24.74 8.79 0.76
C TYR A 286 -24.00 9.78 1.67
N SER A 287 -22.92 10.38 1.20
CA SER A 287 -22.16 11.38 1.96
C SER A 287 -22.88 12.73 2.05
N GLU A 288 -22.48 13.61 2.95
CA GLU A 288 -22.82 15.03 2.83
C GLU A 288 -22.40 15.60 1.47
N GLY A 289 -22.92 16.78 1.12
CA GLY A 289 -22.58 17.46 -0.13
C GLY A 289 -21.13 17.93 -0.15
N LEU A 290 -20.38 17.48 -1.15
CA LEU A 290 -18.95 17.69 -1.35
C LEU A 290 -18.71 18.74 -2.44
N GLU A 291 -17.63 19.50 -2.29
CA GLU A 291 -17.30 20.59 -3.21
C GLU A 291 -16.80 20.03 -4.54
N LYS A 292 -17.33 20.52 -5.67
CA LYS A 292 -16.97 20.04 -7.01
C LYS A 292 -15.51 20.35 -7.41
N ASN A 293 -14.84 21.27 -6.72
CA ASN A 293 -13.48 21.74 -7.04
C ASN A 293 -12.38 21.08 -6.19
N ARG A 294 -12.64 19.91 -5.62
CA ARG A 294 -11.68 19.18 -4.78
C ARG A 294 -11.52 17.74 -5.26
N THR A 295 -10.37 17.16 -4.94
CA THR A 295 -10.16 15.71 -5.06
C THR A 295 -10.46 15.07 -3.72
N TYR A 296 -11.27 14.02 -3.73
CA TYR A 296 -11.59 13.23 -2.55
C TYR A 296 -11.02 11.82 -2.69
N HIS A 297 -10.46 11.29 -1.60
CA HIS A 297 -9.99 9.92 -1.50
C HIS A 297 -10.53 9.28 -0.23
N PHE A 298 -11.45 8.34 -0.41
CA PHE A 298 -12.04 7.54 0.64
C PHE A 298 -11.34 6.18 0.71
N LYS A 299 -10.91 5.78 1.90
CA LYS A 299 -10.41 4.43 2.17
C LYS A 299 -11.42 3.67 3.01
N MET A 300 -11.88 2.54 2.50
CA MET A 300 -13.00 1.78 3.06
C MET A 300 -12.64 0.30 3.20
N LYS A 301 -13.12 -0.34 4.25
CA LYS A 301 -13.11 -1.80 4.42
C LYS A 301 -14.54 -2.28 4.39
N ILE A 302 -14.80 -3.34 3.63
CA ILE A 302 -16.11 -3.98 3.56
C ILE A 302 -15.94 -5.41 4.06
N ASN A 303 -16.70 -5.77 5.07
CA ASN A 303 -16.81 -7.14 5.56
C ASN A 303 -18.18 -7.68 5.12
N PHE A 304 -18.15 -8.66 4.22
CA PHE A 304 -19.33 -9.34 3.70
C PHE A 304 -19.74 -10.56 4.55
N HIS A 305 -19.01 -10.84 5.62
CA HIS A 305 -19.18 -12.01 6.50
C HIS A 305 -19.22 -13.29 5.68
N GLN A 306 -18.23 -13.48 4.80
CA GLN A 306 -18.09 -14.61 3.86
C GLN A 306 -19.14 -14.68 2.74
N ALA A 307 -20.16 -13.82 2.74
CA ALA A 307 -21.18 -13.74 1.70
C ALA A 307 -20.75 -12.78 0.59
N LYS A 308 -19.67 -13.09 -0.14
CA LYS A 308 -19.09 -12.16 -1.14
C LYS A 308 -19.98 -11.90 -2.36
N LYS A 309 -20.97 -12.76 -2.63
CA LYS A 309 -21.88 -12.64 -3.79
C LYS A 309 -23.03 -11.66 -3.53
N GLN A 310 -22.70 -10.44 -3.11
CA GLN A 310 -23.63 -9.32 -2.93
C GLN A 310 -23.30 -8.28 -4.00
N ALA A 311 -24.26 -7.49 -4.49
CA ALA A 311 -23.86 -6.39 -5.36
C ALA A 311 -23.48 -5.16 -4.55
N SER A 312 -22.28 -4.63 -4.80
CA SER A 312 -21.80 -3.38 -4.20
C SER A 312 -21.49 -2.38 -5.30
N VAL A 313 -22.14 -1.23 -5.23
CA VAL A 313 -22.02 -0.17 -6.24
C VAL A 313 -21.68 1.14 -5.56
N ILE A 314 -20.68 1.83 -6.08
CA ILE A 314 -20.35 3.19 -5.69
C ILE A 314 -20.87 4.13 -6.77
N PHE A 315 -21.64 5.13 -6.36
CA PHE A 315 -22.21 6.14 -7.22
C PHE A 315 -21.57 7.50 -6.96
N LEU A 316 -21.46 8.29 -8.02
CA LEU A 316 -21.23 9.72 -7.91
C LEU A 316 -22.51 10.43 -8.32
N LEU A 317 -23.08 11.18 -7.39
CA LEU A 317 -24.42 11.75 -7.48
C LEU A 317 -24.36 13.27 -7.47
N GLY A 318 -25.34 13.89 -8.10
CA GLY A 318 -25.69 15.28 -7.83
C GLY A 318 -26.37 15.44 -6.46
N SER A 319 -26.12 16.54 -5.73
CA SER A 319 -26.79 16.79 -4.45
C SER A 319 -28.31 16.82 -4.54
N ASN A 320 -28.85 17.17 -5.70
CA ASN A 320 -30.29 17.20 -5.96
C ASN A 320 -30.88 15.79 -6.21
N ASP A 321 -30.03 14.81 -6.52
CA ASP A 321 -30.42 13.45 -6.91
C ASP A 321 -30.19 12.41 -5.80
N LYS A 322 -29.64 12.81 -4.65
CA LYS A 322 -29.28 11.91 -3.54
C LYS A 322 -30.43 11.03 -3.03
N ASP A 323 -31.67 11.53 -3.13
CA ASP A 323 -32.88 10.81 -2.70
C ASP A 323 -33.67 10.17 -3.87
N ASN A 324 -33.23 10.34 -5.12
CA ASN A 324 -33.85 9.77 -6.33
C ASN A 324 -33.37 8.33 -6.62
N GLU A 325 -33.85 7.72 -7.71
CA GLU A 325 -33.27 6.49 -8.24
C GLU A 325 -31.90 6.75 -8.88
N TRP A 326 -30.89 5.95 -8.51
CA TRP A 326 -29.49 6.20 -8.91
C TRP A 326 -29.07 5.52 -10.22
N GLY A 327 -29.95 4.73 -10.85
CA GLY A 327 -29.59 3.92 -12.03
C GLY A 327 -29.07 4.71 -13.24
N GLY A 328 -29.40 6.00 -13.34
CA GLY A 328 -28.92 6.91 -14.40
C GLY A 328 -27.67 7.72 -14.03
N GLN A 329 -27.10 7.53 -12.84
CA GLN A 329 -25.97 8.32 -12.33
C GLN A 329 -24.63 7.65 -12.64
N ASN A 330 -23.52 8.38 -12.57
CA ASN A 330 -22.18 7.80 -12.74
C ASN A 330 -21.94 6.74 -11.65
N TYR A 331 -21.50 5.54 -12.01
CA TYR A 331 -21.26 4.50 -11.03
C TYR A 331 -20.10 3.58 -11.37
N ILE A 332 -19.60 2.89 -10.35
CA ILE A 332 -18.67 1.77 -10.43
C ILE A 332 -19.28 0.62 -9.62
N LEU A 333 -19.57 -0.48 -10.31
CA LEU A 333 -19.93 -1.77 -9.73
C LEU A 333 -18.63 -2.46 -9.32
N ILE A 334 -18.50 -2.76 -8.02
CA ILE A 334 -17.35 -3.47 -7.46
C ILE A 334 -17.52 -4.97 -7.64
N ASN A 335 -18.73 -5.46 -7.40
CA ASN A 335 -19.10 -6.85 -7.60
C ASN A 335 -20.62 -6.97 -7.78
N ASN A 336 -21.06 -8.05 -8.43
CA ASN A 336 -22.45 -8.51 -8.48
C ASN A 336 -22.51 -10.01 -8.12
N ILE A 337 -23.67 -10.65 -8.29
CA ILE A 337 -23.83 -12.10 -8.04
C ILE A 337 -22.91 -13.01 -8.89
N TYR A 338 -22.40 -12.50 -10.01
CA TYR A 338 -21.49 -13.18 -10.91
C TYR A 338 -20.01 -12.78 -10.70
N GLY A 339 -19.74 -11.87 -9.75
CA GLY A 339 -18.43 -11.30 -9.48
C GLY A 339 -17.94 -10.31 -10.55
N ASP A 340 -18.82 -9.79 -11.40
CA ASP A 340 -18.44 -8.79 -12.39
C ASP A 340 -18.27 -7.42 -11.76
N PHE A 341 -17.36 -6.66 -12.35
CA PHE A 341 -17.04 -5.30 -11.94
C PHE A 341 -16.84 -4.43 -13.18
N PHE A 342 -17.41 -3.22 -13.19
CA PHE A 342 -17.38 -2.30 -14.33
C PHE A 342 -17.92 -0.91 -13.92
N ALA A 343 -17.75 0.09 -14.77
CA ALA A 343 -18.30 1.43 -14.62
C ALA A 343 -19.53 1.66 -15.52
N GLY A 344 -20.46 2.50 -15.12
CA GLY A 344 -21.66 2.85 -15.92
C GLY A 344 -21.94 4.35 -16.00
N ASN A 345 -22.79 4.73 -16.96
CA ASN A 345 -23.23 6.11 -17.25
C ASN A 345 -22.08 7.12 -17.36
N ARG A 346 -21.02 6.71 -18.06
CA ARG A 346 -19.71 7.37 -18.15
C ARG A 346 -19.42 7.89 -19.54
N GLU A 347 -18.41 8.75 -19.68
CA GLU A 347 -17.85 9.09 -20.99
C GLU A 347 -16.96 7.96 -21.52
N SER A 348 -16.18 7.33 -20.64
CA SER A 348 -15.34 6.16 -20.97
C SER A 348 -15.02 5.30 -19.74
N GLU A 349 -14.50 4.09 -19.98
CA GLU A 349 -14.04 3.14 -18.96
C GLU A 349 -12.57 2.81 -19.09
N ILE A 350 -11.92 2.53 -17.95
CA ILE A 350 -10.73 1.67 -17.90
C ILE A 350 -10.96 0.60 -16.84
N LYS A 351 -10.64 -0.65 -17.16
CA LYS A 351 -10.76 -1.81 -16.26
C LYS A 351 -9.51 -2.66 -16.37
N GLU A 352 -8.85 -2.89 -15.25
CA GLU A 352 -7.60 -3.64 -15.18
C GLU A 352 -7.58 -4.56 -13.96
N GLY A 353 -6.83 -5.67 -14.06
CA GLY A 353 -6.62 -6.59 -12.95
C GLY A 353 -7.68 -7.68 -12.78
N GLN A 354 -7.69 -8.29 -11.59
CA GLN A 354 -8.55 -9.38 -11.15
C GLN A 354 -9.91 -8.87 -10.66
N ARG A 355 -10.91 -9.75 -10.56
CA ARG A 355 -12.20 -9.39 -9.95
C ARG A 355 -11.99 -9.13 -8.47
N PHE A 356 -12.66 -8.12 -7.92
CA PHE A 356 -12.57 -7.84 -6.48
C PHE A 356 -12.91 -9.09 -5.64
N ASP A 357 -13.94 -9.85 -6.04
CA ASP A 357 -14.36 -11.07 -5.35
C ASP A 357 -13.29 -12.17 -5.26
N ASP A 358 -12.36 -12.22 -6.23
CA ASP A 358 -11.32 -13.25 -6.32
C ASP A 358 -10.27 -13.11 -5.22
N PHE A 359 -10.01 -11.87 -4.78
CA PHE A 359 -8.96 -11.56 -3.80
C PHE A 359 -9.47 -10.88 -2.53
N TRP A 360 -10.76 -10.52 -2.46
CA TRP A 360 -11.30 -9.78 -1.32
C TRP A 360 -11.17 -10.56 0.00
N GLU A 361 -10.65 -9.91 1.03
CA GLU A 361 -10.56 -10.46 2.39
C GLU A 361 -11.28 -9.53 3.37
N ASP A 362 -12.26 -10.07 4.08
CA ASP A 362 -13.08 -9.34 5.06
C ASP A 362 -12.19 -8.66 6.12
N ASP A 363 -12.43 -7.37 6.38
CA ASP A 363 -11.67 -6.51 7.29
C ASP A 363 -10.16 -6.36 7.02
N VAL A 364 -9.62 -6.98 5.97
CA VAL A 364 -8.22 -6.86 5.55
C VAL A 364 -8.10 -5.97 4.32
N SER A 365 -8.91 -6.23 3.28
CA SER A 365 -8.85 -5.51 2.01
C SER A 365 -9.34 -4.06 2.15
N ILE A 366 -8.57 -3.12 1.61
CA ILE A 366 -8.91 -1.69 1.60
C ILE A 366 -9.34 -1.31 0.19
N LEU A 367 -10.58 -0.84 0.08
CA LEU A 367 -11.15 -0.20 -1.10
C LEU A 367 -10.80 1.28 -1.08
N ASN A 368 -10.06 1.73 -2.08
CA ASN A 368 -9.82 3.13 -2.35
C ASN A 368 -10.85 3.62 -3.36
N VAL A 369 -11.53 4.72 -3.01
CA VAL A 369 -12.44 5.42 -3.92
C VAL A 369 -11.94 6.84 -4.07
N VAL A 370 -11.55 7.21 -5.28
CA VAL A 370 -11.00 8.53 -5.59
C VAL A 370 -11.85 9.20 -6.63
N PHE A 371 -12.21 10.46 -6.40
CA PHE A 371 -12.85 11.25 -7.45
C PHE A 371 -12.48 12.73 -7.40
N ASN A 372 -12.50 13.35 -8.57
CA ASN A 372 -12.43 14.78 -8.77
C ASN A 372 -13.40 15.13 -9.90
N TYR A 373 -14.41 15.95 -9.58
CA TYR A 373 -15.45 16.30 -10.54
C TYR A 373 -14.90 17.13 -11.71
N GLN A 374 -14.02 18.12 -11.46
CA GLN A 374 -13.44 18.98 -12.50
C GLN A 374 -12.53 18.21 -13.47
N GLU A 375 -11.73 17.28 -12.95
CA GLU A 375 -10.85 16.42 -13.74
C GLU A 375 -11.57 15.23 -14.40
N LYS A 376 -12.89 15.12 -14.20
CA LYS A 376 -13.73 13.99 -14.63
C LYS A 376 -13.19 12.63 -14.15
N LEU A 377 -12.56 12.59 -12.99
CA LEU A 377 -11.95 11.40 -12.42
C LEU A 377 -12.91 10.74 -11.43
N PHE A 378 -13.18 9.44 -11.62
CA PHE A 378 -13.81 8.60 -10.60
C PHE A 378 -13.24 7.19 -10.71
N GLU A 379 -12.53 6.72 -9.69
CA GLU A 379 -11.86 5.42 -9.72
C GLU A 379 -12.01 4.65 -8.40
N VAL A 380 -11.95 3.32 -8.53
CA VAL A 380 -12.04 2.37 -7.42
C VAL A 380 -10.95 1.31 -7.58
N PHE A 381 -10.18 1.08 -6.53
CA PHE A 381 -9.08 0.10 -6.54
C PHE A 381 -8.69 -0.38 -5.14
N ASP A 382 -8.04 -1.53 -5.03
CA ASP A 382 -7.48 -1.98 -3.75
C ASP A 382 -6.05 -1.44 -3.51
N ASP A 383 -5.56 -1.47 -2.27
CA ASP A 383 -4.21 -0.96 -1.92
C ASP A 383 -3.06 -1.60 -2.73
N GLN A 384 -3.24 -2.82 -3.25
CA GLN A 384 -2.24 -3.51 -4.08
C GLN A 384 -2.52 -3.36 -5.59
N ARG A 385 -3.56 -2.63 -6.00
CA ARG A 385 -4.02 -2.48 -7.39
C ARG A 385 -4.21 -3.82 -8.12
N LYS A 386 -4.61 -4.86 -7.37
CA LYS A 386 -5.04 -6.15 -7.94
C LYS A 386 -6.32 -5.99 -8.74
N GLY A 387 -7.24 -5.13 -8.32
CA GLY A 387 -8.44 -4.74 -9.07
C GLY A 387 -8.48 -3.23 -9.26
N TYR A 388 -8.77 -2.77 -10.48
CA TYR A 388 -8.84 -1.35 -10.82
C TYR A 388 -9.96 -1.05 -11.81
N VAL A 389 -10.79 -0.06 -11.48
CA VAL A 389 -11.79 0.52 -12.40
C VAL A 389 -11.72 2.03 -12.36
N LYS A 390 -11.74 2.64 -13.53
CA LYS A 390 -11.90 4.07 -13.71
C LYS A 390 -13.12 4.36 -14.59
N ASN A 391 -13.96 5.25 -14.07
CA ASN A 391 -15.07 5.89 -14.72
C ASN A 391 -14.66 7.34 -15.06
N VAL A 392 -14.69 7.71 -16.34
CA VAL A 392 -14.57 9.13 -16.72
C VAL A 392 -15.94 9.78 -16.58
N ILE A 393 -16.06 10.69 -15.62
CA ILE A 393 -17.34 11.24 -15.17
C ILE A 393 -18.05 11.94 -16.34
N ASN A 394 -19.26 11.49 -16.64
CA ASN A 394 -20.20 12.26 -17.43
C ASN A 394 -20.80 13.35 -16.54
N GLN A 395 -20.31 14.58 -16.69
CA GLN A 395 -20.72 15.71 -15.84
C GLN A 395 -22.16 16.16 -16.10
N ASN A 396 -22.73 15.86 -17.28
CA ASN A 396 -24.07 16.31 -17.70
C ASN A 396 -25.21 15.67 -16.91
N ILE A 397 -24.93 14.59 -16.19
CA ILE A 397 -25.92 13.85 -15.40
C ILE A 397 -25.82 14.12 -13.88
N ILE A 398 -24.89 14.99 -13.45
CA ILE A 398 -24.67 15.34 -12.04
C ILE A 398 -25.32 16.69 -11.72
N ASN A 399 -26.54 16.67 -11.17
CA ASN A 399 -27.32 17.88 -10.91
C ASN A 399 -27.06 18.51 -9.54
N GLY A 400 -27.08 19.85 -9.47
CA GLY A 400 -26.91 20.62 -8.24
C GLY A 400 -25.48 21.11 -8.01
N ASP A 401 -25.31 21.92 -6.96
CA ASP A 401 -24.06 22.66 -6.73
C ASP A 401 -22.96 21.81 -6.09
N LYS A 402 -23.34 20.67 -5.49
CA LYS A 402 -22.42 19.75 -4.81
C LYS A 402 -22.48 18.36 -5.42
N VAL A 403 -21.39 17.62 -5.23
CA VAL A 403 -21.30 16.21 -5.57
C VAL A 403 -21.48 15.37 -4.30
N VAL A 404 -22.04 14.17 -4.43
CA VAL A 404 -22.31 13.27 -3.30
C VAL A 404 -21.78 11.89 -3.65
N LEU A 405 -21.08 11.26 -2.71
CA LEU A 405 -20.68 9.86 -2.83
C LEU A 405 -21.83 8.97 -2.36
N GLY A 406 -22.44 8.21 -3.26
CA GLY A 406 -23.46 7.21 -2.96
C GLY A 406 -22.84 5.82 -2.85
N ILE A 407 -23.31 5.02 -1.91
CA ILE A 407 -22.94 3.61 -1.75
C ILE A 407 -24.22 2.81 -1.69
N HIS A 408 -24.29 1.79 -2.54
CA HIS A 408 -25.46 0.95 -2.70
C HIS A 408 -25.08 -0.51 -2.58
N PHE A 409 -25.73 -1.19 -1.65
CA PHE A 409 -25.65 -2.64 -1.52
C PHE A 409 -26.99 -3.26 -1.91
N LEU A 410 -26.93 -4.31 -2.72
CA LEU A 410 -28.07 -5.18 -3.01
C LEU A 410 -27.74 -6.57 -2.48
N GLN A 411 -28.44 -6.97 -1.42
CA GLN A 411 -28.20 -8.23 -0.73
C GLN A 411 -29.02 -9.37 -1.37
N TYR A 412 -28.35 -10.36 -1.95
CA TYR A 412 -28.92 -11.62 -2.42
C TYR A 412 -28.81 -12.74 -1.37
N GLN A 413 -27.97 -12.56 -0.36
CA GLN A 413 -27.79 -13.50 0.75
C GLN A 413 -28.14 -12.84 2.08
N GLN A 414 -28.73 -13.59 3.02
CA GLN A 414 -29.06 -13.14 4.38
C GLN A 414 -27.80 -13.02 5.25
N SER A 415 -26.88 -12.14 4.85
CA SER A 415 -25.65 -11.86 5.58
C SER A 415 -25.56 -10.37 5.86
N LYS A 416 -25.01 -10.02 7.02
CA LYS A 416 -24.72 -8.63 7.37
C LYS A 416 -23.61 -8.09 6.47
N ILE A 417 -23.58 -6.78 6.30
CA ILE A 417 -22.47 -6.07 5.66
C ILE A 417 -22.00 -4.98 6.61
N ASP A 418 -20.71 -5.00 6.95
CA ASP A 418 -20.08 -3.92 7.71
C ASP A 418 -19.16 -3.13 6.78
N LEU A 419 -19.44 -1.84 6.63
CA LEU A 419 -18.59 -0.89 5.91
C LEU A 419 -17.91 0.04 6.92
N ASN A 420 -16.57 0.01 6.95
CA ASN A 420 -15.74 0.84 7.80
C ASN A 420 -14.95 1.85 6.96
N ILE A 421 -15.13 3.14 7.21
CA ILE A 421 -14.41 4.21 6.52
C ILE A 421 -13.14 4.53 7.31
N VAL A 422 -12.01 4.00 6.85
CA VAL A 422 -10.70 4.05 7.50
C VAL A 422 -10.10 5.46 7.46
N ASP A 423 -10.15 6.10 6.29
CA ASP A 423 -9.57 7.42 6.09
C ASP A 423 -10.33 8.19 5.00
N ILE A 424 -10.30 9.52 5.10
CA ILE A 424 -10.84 10.43 4.09
C ILE A 424 -9.83 11.57 3.93
N GLN A 425 -9.35 11.75 2.70
CA GLN A 425 -8.46 12.83 2.32
C GLN A 425 -9.16 13.73 1.31
N GLN A 426 -8.93 15.04 1.46
CA GLN A 426 -9.39 16.06 0.52
C GLN A 426 -8.19 16.90 0.11
N TYR A 427 -8.03 17.11 -1.18
CA TYR A 427 -6.93 17.88 -1.78
C TYR A 427 -7.48 19.13 -2.46
#